data_AF-A0A7K4ILM5-F1
#
_entry.id   AF-A0A7K4ILM5-F1
#
_cell.length_a   1.000
_cell.length_b   1.000
_cell.length_c   1.000
_cell.angle_alpha   90.00
_cell.angle_beta   90.00
_cell.angle_gamma   90.00
#
_symmetry.space_group_name_H-M   'P 1'
#
loop_
_entity.id
_entity.type
_entity.pdbx_description
1 polymer ?
#
loop_
_entity_poly.entity_id
_entity_poly.type
_entity_poly.pdbx_seq_one_letter_code
_entity_poly.pdbx_strand_id
1 'polypeptide(L)' 'EMHISPSYFKGNLVNLNEALLFIKSSSVANLVGKKIILEVIRAELASEHAVKKIGSTPFLMIFKFAS' A
#
# COMPACT_ATOMS: atom_id res chain seq x y z
N GLU A 1 -6.63 -2.50 17.96
CA GLU A 1 -7.29 -1.75 16.87
C GLU A 1 -6.21 -1.09 16.00
N MET A 2 -6.38 -1.05 14.67
CA MET A 2 -5.42 -0.38 13.79
C MET A 2 -5.76 1.12 13.72
N HIS A 3 -4.92 1.97 14.30
CA HIS A 3 -5.11 3.42 14.27
C HIS A 3 -4.39 4.03 13.06
N ILE A 4 -5.17 4.45 12.07
CA ILE A 4 -4.68 5.22 10.92
C ILE A 4 -4.63 6.69 11.35
N SER A 5 -3.45 7.22 11.67
CA SER A 5 -3.25 8.63 12.04
C SER A 5 -2.30 9.35 11.07
N PRO A 6 -2.39 10.68 10.94
CA PRO A 6 -1.40 11.47 10.20
C PRO A 6 0.01 11.32 10.75
N SER A 7 0.19 11.02 12.03
CA SER A 7 1.49 10.72 12.62
C SER A 7 2.04 9.35 12.17
N TYR A 8 1.18 8.40 11.83
CA TYR A 8 1.56 7.08 11.32
C TYR A 8 1.84 7.08 9.81
N PHE A 9 1.11 7.90 9.04
CA PHE A 9 1.30 8.06 7.59
C PHE A 9 2.05 9.36 7.21
N LYS A 10 2.72 10.00 8.17
CA LYS A 10 3.48 11.23 7.92
C LYS A 10 4.67 10.91 7.01
N GLY A 11 4.79 11.62 5.90
CA GLY A 11 5.83 11.42 4.91
C GLY A 11 5.75 12.48 3.80
N ASN A 12 6.46 12.24 2.69
CA ASN A 12 6.41 13.13 1.53
C ASN A 12 5.16 12.85 0.70
N LEU A 13 4.50 13.91 0.23
CA LEU A 13 3.47 13.78 -0.80
C LEU A 13 4.17 13.45 -2.11
N VAL A 14 3.76 12.36 -2.73
CA VAL A 14 4.37 11.83 -3.96
C VAL A 14 3.29 11.59 -5.00
N ASN A 15 3.69 11.63 -6.27
CA ASN A 15 2.80 11.21 -7.34
C ASN A 15 2.69 9.68 -7.40
N LEU A 16 1.78 9.18 -8.23
CA LEU A 16 1.49 7.75 -8.29
C LEU A 16 2.68 6.93 -8.83
N ASN A 17 3.43 7.45 -9.79
CA ASN A 17 4.58 6.76 -10.37
C ASN A 17 5.70 6.61 -9.34
N GLU A 18 5.96 7.66 -8.57
CA GLU A 18 6.91 7.63 -7.45
C GLU A 18 6.48 6.64 -6.37
N ALA A 19 5.20 6.64 -6.01
CA ALA A 19 4.66 5.68 -5.05
C ALA A 19 4.88 4.23 -5.50
N LEU A 20 4.59 3.91 -6.77
CA LEU A 20 4.83 2.57 -7.33
C LEU A 20 6.32 2.21 -7.34
N LEU A 21 7.21 3.16 -7.62
CA LEU A 21 8.65 2.95 -7.55
C LEU A 21 9.10 2.57 -6.13
N PHE A 22 8.66 3.32 -5.12
CA PHE A 22 8.97 3.02 -3.72
C PHE A 22 8.37 1.70 -3.27
N ILE A 23 7.13 1.41 -3.67
CA ILE A 23 6.50 0.14 -3.38
C ILE A 23 7.33 -0.98 -3.99
N LYS A 24 7.78 -0.87 -5.25
CA LYS A 24 8.63 -1.88 -5.92
C LYS A 24 9.99 -2.08 -5.24
N SER A 25 10.65 -1.03 -4.77
CA SER A 25 11.97 -1.13 -4.14
C SER A 25 11.95 -1.50 -2.66
N SER A 26 10.80 -1.37 -1.98
CA SER A 26 10.67 -1.71 -0.56
C SER A 26 10.60 -3.22 -0.30
N SER A 27 11.09 -3.66 0.87
CA SER A 27 10.88 -5.00 1.41
C SER A 27 9.48 -5.17 2.03
N VAL A 28 8.91 -4.09 2.57
CA VAL A 28 7.57 -4.07 3.16
C VAL A 28 6.85 -2.80 2.73
N ALA A 29 5.59 -2.92 2.32
CA ALA A 29 4.72 -1.78 2.01
C ALA A 29 3.33 -1.96 2.64
N ASN A 30 2.91 -0.98 3.44
CA ASN A 30 1.58 -0.92 4.05
C ASN A 30 0.76 0.17 3.35
N LEU A 31 -0.27 -0.25 2.62
CA LEU A 31 -1.04 0.60 1.73
C LEU A 31 -2.46 0.80 2.28
N VAL A 32 -2.87 2.04 2.41
CA VAL A 32 -4.22 2.43 2.80
C VAL A 32 -4.85 3.21 1.66
N GLY A 33 -6.12 2.92 1.38
CA GLY A 33 -6.94 3.73 0.48
C GLY A 33 -7.04 3.17 -0.93
N LYS A 34 -8.20 3.43 -1.54
CA LYS A 34 -8.63 2.78 -2.78
C LYS A 34 -7.70 3.07 -3.97
N LYS A 35 -7.23 4.32 -4.09
CA LYS A 35 -6.43 4.76 -5.25
C LYS A 35 -5.13 3.95 -5.37
N ILE A 36 -4.29 3.93 -4.34
CA ILE A 36 -2.99 3.26 -4.42
C ILE A 36 -3.14 1.72 -4.48
N ILE A 37 -4.14 1.16 -3.80
CA ILE A 37 -4.40 -0.28 -3.82
C ILE A 37 -4.80 -0.78 -5.21
N LEU A 38 -5.67 -0.05 -5.91
CA LEU A 38 -6.04 -0.41 -7.29
C LEU A 38 -4.83 -0.38 -8.23
N GLU A 39 -3.95 0.60 -8.04
CA GLU A 39 -2.78 0.78 -8.90
C GLU A 39 -1.71 -0.29 -8.69
N VAL A 40 -1.50 -0.77 -7.46
CA VAL A 40 -0.59 -1.91 -7.23
C VAL A 40 -1.16 -3.23 -7.72
N ILE A 41 -2.49 -3.43 -7.70
CA ILE A 41 -3.13 -4.60 -8.30
C ILE A 41 -2.95 -4.57 -9.82
N ARG A 42 -3.21 -3.42 -10.45
CA ARG A 42 -3.00 -3.20 -11.90
C ARG A 42 -1.54 -3.39 -12.31
N ALA A 43 -0.61 -2.99 -11.46
CA ALA A 43 0.83 -3.18 -11.68
C ALA A 43 1.33 -4.59 -11.31
N GLU A 44 0.43 -5.52 -11.00
CA GLU A 44 0.73 -6.92 -10.65
C GLU A 44 1.68 -7.07 -9.43
N LEU A 45 1.69 -6.08 -8.54
CA LEU A 45 2.50 -6.09 -7.31
C LEU A 45 1.77 -6.75 -6.13
N ALA A 46 0.46 -6.97 -6.26
CA ALA A 46 -0.36 -7.64 -5.26
C ALA A 46 -1.62 -8.25 -5.89
N SER A 47 -2.17 -9.27 -5.23
CA SER A 47 -3.47 -9.84 -5.59
C SER A 47 -4.62 -9.06 -4.95
N GLU A 48 -5.72 -8.90 -5.68
CA GLU A 48 -6.97 -8.35 -5.13
C GLU A 48 -7.47 -9.15 -3.91
N HIS A 49 -7.23 -10.47 -3.88
CA HIS A 49 -7.62 -11.33 -2.75
C HIS A 49 -6.85 -11.02 -1.45
N ALA A 50 -5.71 -10.34 -1.54
CA ALA A 50 -4.93 -9.91 -0.37
C ALA A 50 -5.47 -8.63 0.28
N VAL A 51 -6.40 -7.92 -0.38
CA VAL A 51 -6.97 -6.67 0.14
C VAL A 51 -7.91 -6.96 1.30
N LYS A 52 -7.71 -6.25 2.41
CA LYS A 52 -8.59 -6.25 3.57
C LYS A 52 -9.34 -4.92 3.66
N LYS A 53 -10.42 -4.89 4.46
CA LYS A 53 -11.17 -3.68 4.75
C LYS A 53 -11.26 -3.47 6.26
N ILE A 54 -10.99 -2.26 6.70
CA ILE A 54 -11.22 -1.81 8.08
C ILE A 54 -12.25 -0.68 7.99
N GLY A 55 -13.47 -0.96 8.47
CA GLY A 55 -14.63 -0.14 8.15
C GLY A 55 -14.85 -0.05 6.64
N SER A 56 -14.91 1.17 6.10
CA SER A 56 -15.03 1.44 4.66
C SER A 56 -13.68 1.58 3.93
N THR A 57 -12.56 1.57 4.66
CA THR A 57 -11.24 1.86 4.10
C THR A 57 -10.51 0.58 3.72
N PRO A 58 -10.09 0.40 2.44
CA PRO A 58 -9.30 -0.74 2.05
C PRO A 58 -7.85 -0.61 2.52
N PHE A 59 -7.24 -1.74 2.85
CA PHE A 59 -5.89 -1.87 3.34
C PHE A 59 -5.20 -3.08 2.71
N LEU A 60 -3.90 -2.97 2.45
CA LEU A 60 -3.08 -4.04 1.87
C LEU A 60 -1.66 -3.98 2.45
N MET A 61 -1.13 -5.12 2.88
CA MET A 61 0.27 -5.27 3.27
C MET A 61 0.99 -6.13 2.25
N ILE A 62 2.15 -5.68 1.80
CA ILE A 62 3.03 -6.40 0.89
C ILE A 62 4.32 -6.71 1.64
N PHE A 63 4.69 -7.99 1.70
CA PHE A 63 5.97 -8.45 2.22
C PHE A 63 6.74 -9.11 1.09
N LYS A 64 7.96 -8.65 0.84
CA LYS A 64 8.87 -9.23 -0.14
C LYS A 64 10.05 -9.85 0.56
N PHE A 65 10.29 -11.10 0.25
CA PHE A 65 11.42 -11.86 0.76
C PHE A 65 12.49 -11.85 -0.33
N ALA A 66 13.68 -11.37 0.01
CA ALA A 66 14.84 -11.60 -0.85
C ALA A 66 15.24 -13.08 -0.70
N SER A 67 15.31 -13.78 -1.82
CA SER A 67 16.05 -15.05 -1.97
C SER A 67 17.52 -14.78 -2.15
#